data_AF-A0A142V9X2-F1
#
_entry.id   AF-A0A142V9X2-F1
#
_cell.length_a   1.000
_cell.length_b   1.000
_cell.length_c   1.000
_cell.angle_alpha   90.00
_cell.angle_beta   90.00
_cell.angle_gamma   90.00
#
_symmetry.space_group_name_H-M   'P 1'
#
loop_
_entity.id
_entity.type
_entity.pdbx_description
1 polymer ?
#
loop_
_entity_poly.entity_id
_entity_poly.type
_entity_poly.pdbx_seq_one_letter_code
_entity_poly.pdbx_strand_id
1 'polypeptide(L)'
;MSYCPKCGNAMSDDDLFCKSCGAKQEKMQLTEDKTVITQPAAVEQIAPKTPMGETGVSSFSNGASVWSPAPQKKKTNMPVTLLSAFLALAIISTGFLGYKYIDDSNTIDTQQETISGLNADKTGLQSDLAAAQSTIQDVNNQLSLSEAQLATTEDELSAIQAKYPLRNFESLNKLQLWASSHKQTEYSYADDQYATALRVQKAAMEDGYLVSACISWGHADGYSYILCEAMVGTTVYYWFPETGIVQSYMTDIPVD
;
A
#
# COMPACT_ATOMS: atom_id res chain seq x y z
N MET A 1 -0.02 -20.84 -11.93
CA MET A 1 -0.35 -20.15 -10.66
C MET A 1 0.93 -19.94 -9.89
N SER A 2 1.53 -18.79 -10.08
CA SER A 2 2.73 -18.33 -9.38
C SER A 2 2.33 -17.45 -8.19
N TYR A 3 3.22 -17.31 -7.23
CA TYR A 3 3.05 -16.44 -6.07
C TYR A 3 4.17 -15.42 -6.03
N CYS A 4 3.86 -14.18 -5.62
CA CYS A 4 4.85 -13.12 -5.55
C CYS A 4 5.91 -13.45 -4.47
N PRO A 5 7.22 -13.51 -4.81
CA PRO A 5 8.26 -13.81 -3.82
C PRO A 5 8.43 -12.71 -2.77
N LYS A 6 7.91 -11.49 -3.01
CA LYS A 6 7.98 -10.36 -2.07
C LYS A 6 6.84 -10.32 -1.05
N CYS A 7 5.63 -10.77 -1.41
CA CYS A 7 4.44 -10.62 -0.54
C CYS A 7 3.51 -11.84 -0.47
N GLY A 8 3.83 -12.95 -1.12
CA GLY A 8 3.05 -14.20 -1.04
C GLY A 8 1.69 -14.19 -1.75
N ASN A 9 1.25 -13.08 -2.36
CA ASN A 9 -0.02 -13.05 -3.10
C ASN A 9 0.05 -13.82 -4.42
N ALA A 10 -1.06 -14.48 -4.78
CA ALA A 10 -1.22 -15.18 -6.05
C ALA A 10 -1.14 -14.22 -7.24
N MET A 11 -0.53 -14.68 -8.33
CA MET A 11 -0.38 -13.94 -9.58
C MET A 11 -0.73 -14.81 -10.78
N SER A 12 -1.09 -14.15 -11.90
CA SER A 12 -1.11 -14.83 -13.18
C SER A 12 0.32 -15.10 -13.65
N ASP A 13 0.55 -16.22 -14.33
CA ASP A 13 1.88 -16.56 -14.84
C ASP A 13 2.33 -15.59 -15.95
N ASP A 14 1.40 -14.81 -16.53
CA ASP A 14 1.67 -13.72 -17.47
C ASP A 14 2.04 -12.38 -16.79
N ASP A 15 1.70 -12.16 -15.52
CA ASP A 15 1.88 -10.86 -14.85
C ASP A 15 3.38 -10.48 -14.74
N LEU A 16 3.76 -9.34 -15.33
CA LEU A 16 5.12 -8.79 -15.24
C LEU A 16 5.42 -8.13 -13.88
N PHE A 17 4.37 -7.76 -13.14
CA PHE A 17 4.44 -7.05 -11.85
C PHE A 17 3.36 -7.58 -10.91
N CYS A 18 3.67 -7.69 -9.62
CA CYS A 18 2.68 -8.05 -8.62
C CYS A 18 1.66 -6.92 -8.41
N LYS A 19 0.39 -7.17 -8.74
CA LYS A 19 -0.72 -6.22 -8.59
C LYS A 19 -0.98 -5.75 -7.14
N SER A 20 -0.42 -6.45 -6.14
CA SER A 20 -0.59 -6.12 -4.72
C SER A 20 0.59 -5.36 -4.08
N CYS A 21 1.81 -5.47 -4.62
CA CYS A 21 3.00 -4.84 -4.01
C CYS A 21 3.99 -4.20 -5.01
N GLY A 22 3.65 -4.15 -6.30
CA GLY A 22 4.45 -3.53 -7.36
C GLY A 22 5.72 -4.29 -7.75
N ALA A 23 6.04 -5.43 -7.13
CA ALA A 23 7.27 -6.17 -7.40
C ALA A 23 7.34 -6.72 -8.85
N LYS A 24 8.31 -6.22 -9.63
CA LYS A 24 8.64 -6.72 -10.97
C LYS A 24 9.13 -8.17 -10.91
N GLN A 25 8.75 -8.98 -11.88
CA GLN A 25 9.21 -10.37 -12.01
C GLN A 25 10.38 -10.47 -13.00
N GLU A 26 11.43 -11.18 -12.60
CA GLU A 26 12.53 -11.58 -13.48
C GLU A 26 12.14 -12.86 -14.23
N LYS A 27 11.41 -12.71 -15.34
CA LYS A 27 11.10 -13.83 -16.23
C LYS A 27 12.38 -14.25 -16.99
N MET A 28 13.04 -15.31 -16.52
CA MET A 28 14.02 -16.03 -17.33
C MET A 28 13.33 -16.53 -18.61
N GLN A 29 13.85 -16.12 -19.76
CA GLN A 29 13.39 -16.62 -21.05
C GLN A 29 13.69 -18.13 -21.14
N LEU A 30 12.64 -18.95 -21.28
CA LEU A 30 12.76 -20.24 -21.95
C LEU A 30 11.91 -20.23 -23.23
N THR A 31 12.48 -20.88 -24.22
CA THR A 31 12.07 -20.89 -25.63
C THR A 31 10.72 -21.55 -25.88
N GLU A 32 10.01 -20.97 -26.84
CA GLU A 32 8.79 -21.46 -27.45
C GLU A 32 9.03 -22.77 -28.23
N ASP A 33 8.30 -23.84 -27.88
CA ASP A 33 8.08 -25.02 -28.74
C ASP A 33 6.70 -25.63 -28.46
N LYS A 34 6.24 -26.52 -29.34
CA LYS A 34 4.88 -26.48 -29.89
C LYS A 34 4.02 -27.71 -29.56
N THR A 35 2.69 -27.53 -29.66
CA THR A 35 1.66 -28.53 -30.05
C THR A 35 1.17 -29.65 -29.07
N VAL A 36 -0.18 -29.77 -29.00
CA VAL A 36 -1.02 -31.02 -29.13
C VAL A 36 -1.14 -32.01 -27.93
N ILE A 37 -2.33 -32.38 -27.37
CA ILE A 37 -3.77 -31.92 -27.41
C ILE A 37 -4.48 -32.39 -26.10
N THR A 38 -5.78 -32.06 -25.92
CA THR A 38 -6.92 -32.94 -25.45
C THR A 38 -7.78 -32.41 -24.28
N GLN A 39 -9.04 -32.05 -24.59
CA GLN A 39 -10.25 -32.08 -23.72
C GLN A 39 -11.00 -33.42 -24.00
N PRO A 40 -11.99 -33.93 -23.21
CA PRO A 40 -13.01 -33.17 -22.43
C PRO A 40 -13.55 -33.85 -21.11
N ALA A 41 -14.69 -33.35 -20.62
CA ALA A 41 -15.69 -33.95 -19.70
C ALA A 41 -15.37 -33.92 -18.17
N ALA A 42 -16.13 -33.15 -17.35
CA ALA A 42 -17.43 -33.46 -16.70
C ALA A 42 -17.24 -34.17 -15.32
N VAL A 43 -18.05 -34.04 -14.26
CA VAL A 43 -19.51 -33.83 -14.13
C VAL A 43 -19.87 -33.02 -12.85
N GLU A 44 -20.77 -32.06 -13.05
CA GLU A 44 -21.96 -31.64 -12.26
C GLU A 44 -22.24 -32.09 -10.78
N GLN A 45 -22.65 -31.09 -9.96
CA GLN A 45 -23.52 -31.09 -8.75
C GLN A 45 -23.16 -31.88 -7.47
N ILE A 46 -23.42 -31.27 -6.29
CA ILE A 46 -24.57 -31.54 -5.37
C ILE A 46 -24.27 -30.88 -4.00
N ALA A 47 -25.24 -30.14 -3.45
CA ALA A 47 -25.38 -29.91 -2.00
C ALA A 47 -26.61 -30.68 -1.50
N PRO A 48 -26.58 -31.31 -0.31
CA PRO A 48 -27.41 -30.72 0.77
C PRO A 48 -26.98 -31.00 2.23
N LYS A 49 -27.35 -30.05 3.11
CA LYS A 49 -28.00 -30.19 4.44
C LYS A 49 -27.38 -31.07 5.57
N THR A 50 -27.38 -30.44 6.76
CA THR A 50 -27.64 -30.90 8.14
C THR A 50 -28.46 -32.21 8.35
N PRO A 51 -28.59 -32.77 9.58
CA PRO A 51 -27.97 -32.44 10.89
C PRO A 51 -27.46 -33.66 11.71
N MET A 52 -26.83 -33.42 12.89
CA MET A 52 -26.87 -34.24 14.12
C MET A 52 -25.97 -33.56 15.19
N GLY A 53 -26.24 -33.61 16.49
CA GLY A 53 -27.38 -34.18 17.20
C GLY A 53 -27.01 -34.50 18.66
N GLU A 54 -28.01 -34.47 19.56
CA GLU A 54 -28.03 -35.19 20.85
C GLU A 54 -27.03 -34.76 21.95
N THR A 55 -27.35 -34.78 23.25
CA THR A 55 -28.52 -35.24 24.03
C THR A 55 -28.63 -34.40 25.32
N GLY A 56 -29.66 -34.56 26.17
CA GLY A 56 -29.46 -34.08 27.55
C GLY A 56 -30.56 -34.12 28.62
N VAL A 57 -31.85 -34.20 28.27
CA VAL A 57 -32.99 -34.54 29.16
C VAL A 57 -33.28 -33.70 30.43
N SER A 58 -34.49 -33.13 30.44
CA SER A 58 -35.44 -33.00 31.57
C SER A 58 -35.07 -32.24 32.86
N SER A 59 -35.66 -31.05 32.97
CA SER A 59 -36.21 -30.54 34.23
C SER A 59 -37.47 -31.35 34.61
N PHE A 60 -37.61 -31.75 35.88
CA PHE A 60 -38.81 -32.41 36.41
C PHE A 60 -39.38 -31.70 37.65
N SER A 61 -40.60 -31.17 37.46
CA SER A 61 -41.70 -31.03 38.41
C SER A 61 -41.42 -30.93 39.93
N ASN A 62 -41.72 -29.74 40.48
CA ASN A 62 -42.11 -29.61 41.89
C ASN A 62 -43.36 -30.45 42.18
N GLY A 63 -43.26 -31.39 43.14
CA GLY A 63 -44.39 -32.11 43.72
C GLY A 63 -44.63 -31.64 45.15
N ALA A 64 -45.71 -30.89 45.38
CA ALA A 64 -46.16 -30.57 46.73
C ALA A 64 -47.03 -31.72 47.28
N SER A 65 -46.77 -32.15 48.51
CA SER A 65 -47.76 -32.88 49.30
C SER A 65 -47.71 -32.49 50.77
N VAL A 66 -48.89 -32.48 51.38
CA VAL A 66 -49.16 -31.92 52.72
C VAL A 66 -49.08 -33.03 53.76
N TRP A 67 -48.44 -32.76 54.91
CA TRP A 67 -48.98 -33.25 56.18
C TRP A 67 -48.53 -32.43 57.40
N SER A 68 -49.51 -31.92 58.15
CA SER A 68 -49.36 -31.63 59.59
C SER A 68 -49.88 -32.83 60.37
N PRO A 69 -49.27 -33.19 61.51
CA PRO A 69 -50.02 -32.98 62.74
C PRO A 69 -49.17 -32.54 63.96
N ALA A 70 -49.85 -31.89 64.89
CA ALA A 70 -49.47 -31.77 66.29
C ALA A 70 -50.61 -32.36 67.15
N PRO A 71 -50.52 -32.47 68.50
CA PRO A 71 -49.34 -32.43 69.38
C PRO A 71 -49.28 -33.67 70.32
N GLN A 72 -48.16 -33.92 71.02
CA GLN A 72 -48.15 -34.62 72.32
C GLN A 72 -47.02 -34.13 73.24
N LYS A 73 -47.34 -33.82 74.50
CA LYS A 73 -46.36 -33.57 75.58
C LYS A 73 -46.02 -34.88 76.29
N LYS A 74 -44.74 -35.16 76.62
CA LYS A 74 -44.42 -36.02 77.77
C LYS A 74 -43.05 -35.75 78.42
N LYS A 75 -43.08 -35.79 79.75
CA LYS A 75 -42.05 -35.67 80.80
C LYS A 75 -40.56 -35.64 80.40
N THR A 76 -39.89 -34.64 80.97
CA THR A 76 -38.44 -34.49 81.14
C THR A 76 -37.80 -35.61 81.98
N ASN A 77 -36.67 -36.14 81.52
CA ASN A 77 -35.64 -36.80 82.34
C ASN A 77 -34.27 -36.24 81.89
N MET A 78 -33.48 -35.74 82.84
CA MET A 78 -32.15 -35.15 82.61
C MET A 78 -31.09 -36.19 83.01
N PRO A 79 -30.14 -36.57 82.12
CA PRO A 79 -29.01 -35.70 81.78
C PRO A 79 -28.76 -35.48 80.28
N VAL A 80 -29.68 -35.89 79.41
CA VAL A 80 -29.52 -35.78 77.94
C VAL A 80 -29.60 -34.32 77.43
N THR A 81 -30.35 -33.45 78.11
CA THR A 81 -30.63 -32.07 77.68
C THR A 81 -29.42 -31.12 77.74
N LEU A 82 -28.50 -31.29 78.69
CA LEU A 82 -27.25 -30.52 78.70
C LEU A 82 -26.33 -30.96 77.56
N LEU A 83 -26.20 -32.28 77.35
CA LEU A 83 -25.37 -32.82 76.27
C LEU A 83 -25.88 -32.37 74.89
N SER A 84 -27.21 -32.36 74.67
CA SER A 84 -27.79 -31.84 73.42
C SER A 84 -27.62 -30.33 73.24
N ALA A 85 -27.62 -29.54 74.32
CA ALA A 85 -27.39 -28.10 74.23
C ALA A 85 -25.93 -27.77 73.86
N PHE A 86 -24.96 -28.45 74.46
CA PHE A 86 -23.56 -28.32 74.08
C PHE A 86 -23.30 -28.82 72.65
N LEU A 87 -23.93 -29.93 72.23
CA LEU A 87 -23.81 -30.43 70.87
C LEU A 87 -24.41 -29.45 69.84
N ALA A 88 -25.56 -28.85 70.13
CA ALA A 88 -26.18 -27.84 69.27
C ALA A 88 -25.30 -26.58 69.13
N LEU A 89 -24.73 -26.06 70.23
CA LEU A 89 -23.80 -24.92 70.19
C LEU A 89 -22.52 -25.25 69.43
N ALA A 90 -21.98 -26.46 69.59
CA ALA A 90 -20.83 -26.93 68.81
C ALA A 90 -21.14 -26.90 67.30
N ILE A 91 -22.25 -27.50 66.88
CA ILE A 91 -22.69 -27.53 65.47
C ILE A 91 -22.90 -26.13 64.89
N ILE A 92 -23.51 -25.21 65.65
CA ILE A 92 -23.71 -23.82 65.21
C ILE A 92 -22.36 -23.10 65.05
N SER A 93 -21.43 -23.29 66.01
CA SER A 93 -20.11 -22.67 65.96
C SER A 93 -19.25 -23.18 64.78
N THR A 94 -19.26 -24.49 64.51
CA THR A 94 -18.54 -25.07 63.36
C THR A 94 -19.18 -24.66 62.03
N GLY A 95 -20.51 -24.55 61.97
CA GLY A 95 -21.22 -24.03 60.80
C GLY A 95 -20.85 -22.58 60.48
N PHE A 96 -20.77 -21.70 61.49
CA PHE A 96 -20.41 -20.29 61.28
C PHE A 96 -18.93 -20.10 60.88
N LEU A 97 -18.00 -20.81 61.51
CA LEU A 97 -16.59 -20.79 61.11
C LEU A 97 -16.40 -21.37 59.70
N GLY A 98 -17.11 -22.46 59.36
CA GLY A 98 -17.10 -23.04 58.02
C GLY A 98 -17.62 -22.06 56.97
N TYR A 99 -18.75 -21.39 57.21
CA TYR A 99 -19.30 -20.38 56.32
C TYR A 99 -18.33 -19.21 56.09
N LYS A 100 -17.76 -18.65 57.16
CA LYS A 100 -16.78 -17.55 57.01
C LYS A 100 -15.52 -18.00 56.26
N TYR A 101 -15.00 -19.19 56.53
CA TYR A 101 -13.85 -19.73 55.82
C TYR A 101 -14.13 -19.90 54.31
N ILE A 102 -15.33 -20.36 53.94
CA ILE A 102 -15.76 -20.50 52.54
C ILE A 102 -15.90 -19.13 51.86
N ASP A 103 -16.47 -18.14 52.53
CA ASP A 103 -16.63 -16.77 52.01
C ASP A 103 -15.27 -16.06 51.82
N ASP A 104 -14.39 -16.17 52.81
CA ASP A 104 -13.00 -15.68 52.72
C ASP A 104 -12.23 -16.42 51.60
N SER A 105 -12.41 -17.74 51.43
CA SER A 105 -11.79 -18.54 50.36
C SER A 105 -12.25 -18.11 48.98
N ASN A 106 -13.57 -18.00 48.74
CA ASN A 106 -14.12 -17.53 47.46
C ASN A 106 -13.60 -16.13 47.11
N THR A 107 -13.44 -15.26 48.11
CA THR A 107 -12.88 -13.91 47.94
C THR A 107 -11.40 -13.95 47.56
N ILE A 108 -10.61 -14.83 48.19
CA ILE A 108 -9.20 -15.07 47.85
C ILE A 108 -9.08 -15.61 46.41
N ASP A 109 -9.90 -16.59 46.03
CA ASP A 109 -9.89 -17.17 44.68
C ASP A 109 -10.22 -16.11 43.62
N THR A 110 -11.23 -15.27 43.86
CA THR A 110 -11.61 -14.15 42.97
C THR A 110 -10.48 -13.10 42.86
N GLN A 111 -9.80 -12.80 43.97
CA GLN A 111 -8.64 -11.89 43.96
C GLN A 111 -7.45 -12.50 43.21
N GLN A 112 -7.22 -13.82 43.34
CA GLN A 112 -6.15 -14.53 42.65
C GLN A 112 -6.39 -14.58 41.13
N GLU A 113 -7.64 -14.77 40.69
CA GLU A 113 -8.03 -14.64 39.28
C GLU A 113 -7.79 -13.21 38.77
N THR A 114 -8.20 -12.19 39.52
CA THR A 114 -8.00 -10.78 39.17
C THR A 114 -6.51 -10.42 39.06
N ILE A 115 -5.67 -10.89 40.00
CA ILE A 115 -4.21 -10.70 39.97
C ILE A 115 -3.59 -11.43 38.77
N SER A 116 -4.11 -12.60 38.40
CA SER A 116 -3.64 -13.34 37.24
C SER A 116 -3.98 -12.60 35.93
N GLY A 117 -5.20 -12.06 35.81
CA GLY A 117 -5.63 -11.21 34.72
C GLY A 117 -4.79 -9.93 34.59
N LEU A 118 -4.62 -9.17 35.68
CA LEU A 118 -3.81 -7.95 35.68
C LEU A 118 -2.33 -8.19 35.32
N ASN A 119 -1.78 -9.36 35.66
CA ASN A 119 -0.42 -9.74 35.24
C ASN A 119 -0.36 -10.12 33.74
N ALA A 120 -1.40 -10.75 33.20
CA ALA A 120 -1.53 -10.99 31.76
C ALA A 120 -1.64 -9.65 30.99
N ASP A 121 -2.52 -8.74 31.42
CA ASP A 121 -2.70 -7.41 30.83
C ASP A 121 -1.41 -6.59 30.89
N LYS A 122 -0.71 -6.61 32.02
CA LYS A 122 0.61 -5.95 32.18
C LYS A 122 1.63 -6.50 31.17
N THR A 123 1.63 -7.82 30.94
CA THR A 123 2.53 -8.46 29.96
C THR A 123 2.14 -8.08 28.53
N GLY A 124 0.84 -8.00 28.23
CA GLY A 124 0.32 -7.48 26.96
C GLY A 124 0.76 -6.04 26.69
N LEU A 125 0.51 -5.12 27.63
CA LEU A 125 0.92 -3.71 27.53
C LEU A 125 2.45 -3.54 27.39
N GLN A 126 3.26 -4.42 27.99
CA GLN A 126 4.71 -4.43 27.80
C GLN A 126 5.10 -4.87 26.38
N SER A 127 4.40 -5.85 25.81
CA SER A 127 4.56 -6.26 24.41
C SER A 127 4.15 -5.13 23.45
N ASP A 128 3.00 -4.51 23.69
CA ASP A 128 2.50 -3.40 22.87
C ASP A 128 3.41 -2.17 22.93
N LEU A 129 3.98 -1.86 24.10
CA LEU A 129 4.98 -0.79 24.24
C LEU A 129 6.24 -1.08 23.43
N ALA A 130 6.74 -2.32 23.46
CA ALA A 130 7.91 -2.72 22.67
C ALA A 130 7.62 -2.67 21.15
N ALA A 131 6.42 -3.09 20.73
CA ALA A 131 5.97 -2.99 19.35
C ALA A 131 5.87 -1.53 18.89
N ALA A 132 5.25 -0.65 19.70
CA ALA A 132 5.14 0.78 19.41
C ALA A 132 6.52 1.47 19.33
N GLN A 133 7.47 1.10 20.20
CA GLN A 133 8.86 1.58 20.14
C GLN A 133 9.56 1.15 18.85
N SER A 134 9.34 -0.09 18.39
CA SER A 134 9.84 -0.57 17.09
C SER A 134 9.25 0.23 15.92
N THR A 135 7.93 0.48 15.93
CA THR A 135 7.25 1.32 14.92
C THR A 135 7.80 2.75 14.89
N ILE A 136 8.07 3.36 16.05
CA ILE A 136 8.67 4.71 16.12
C ILE A 136 10.08 4.72 15.49
N GLN A 137 10.90 3.69 15.73
CA GLN A 137 12.21 3.59 15.10
C GLN A 137 12.11 3.43 13.58
N ASP A 138 11.22 2.56 13.10
CA ASP A 138 11.00 2.35 11.67
C ASP A 138 10.48 3.62 10.96
N VAL A 139 9.49 4.30 11.54
CA VAL A 139 8.96 5.57 10.99
C VAL A 139 10.04 6.66 10.95
N ASN A 140 10.90 6.76 11.97
CA ASN A 140 12.03 7.70 11.96
C ASN A 140 13.06 7.37 10.87
N ASN A 141 13.35 6.09 10.64
CA ASN A 141 14.22 5.65 9.53
C ASN A 141 13.59 5.98 8.16
N GLN A 142 12.28 5.77 8.00
CA GLN A 142 11.55 6.12 6.78
C GLN A 142 11.52 7.64 6.55
N LEU A 143 11.35 8.45 7.61
CA LEU A 143 11.40 9.92 7.51
C LEU A 143 12.76 10.40 7.00
N SER A 144 13.86 9.91 7.59
CA SER A 144 15.22 10.26 7.16
C SER A 144 15.51 9.85 5.72
N LEU A 145 15.01 8.68 5.29
CA LEU A 145 15.08 8.26 3.88
C LEU A 145 14.30 9.18 2.94
N SER A 146 13.08 9.60 3.32
CA SER A 146 12.26 10.52 2.54
C SER A 146 12.87 11.92 2.44
N GLU A 147 13.49 12.43 3.50
CA GLU A 147 14.21 13.70 3.50
C GLU A 147 15.42 13.67 2.55
N ALA A 148 16.19 12.58 2.56
CA ALA A 148 17.32 12.39 1.63
C ALA A 148 16.86 12.27 0.16
N GLN A 149 15.71 11.63 -0.09
CA GLN A 149 15.10 11.56 -1.42
C GLN A 149 14.60 12.92 -1.92
N LEU A 150 14.01 13.74 -1.04
CA LEU A 150 13.60 15.11 -1.38
C LEU A 150 14.81 15.96 -1.78
N ALA A 151 15.88 15.97 -0.98
CA ALA A 151 17.11 16.69 -1.30
C ALA A 151 17.70 16.25 -2.65
N THR A 152 17.75 14.93 -2.90
CA THR A 152 18.23 14.38 -4.19
C THR A 152 17.36 14.84 -5.35
N THR A 153 16.03 14.82 -5.18
CA THR A 153 15.06 15.23 -6.22
C THR A 153 15.12 16.74 -6.48
N GLU A 154 15.37 17.55 -5.45
CA GLU A 154 15.52 19.00 -5.56
C GLU A 154 16.84 19.40 -6.23
N ASP A 155 17.93 18.67 -5.95
CA ASP A 155 19.20 18.78 -6.69
C ASP A 155 19.05 18.35 -8.15
N GLU A 156 18.39 17.23 -8.43
CA GLU A 156 18.09 16.77 -9.80
C GLU A 156 17.21 17.78 -10.55
N LEU A 157 16.16 18.30 -9.93
CA LEU A 157 15.29 19.34 -10.50
C LEU A 157 16.07 20.62 -10.78
N SER A 158 16.94 21.04 -9.85
CA SER A 158 17.80 22.22 -10.02
C SER A 158 18.82 22.02 -11.15
N ALA A 159 19.41 20.82 -11.27
CA ALA A 159 20.32 20.47 -12.36
C ALA A 159 19.60 20.42 -13.72
N ILE A 160 18.37 19.90 -13.77
CA ILE A 160 17.51 19.94 -14.95
C ILE A 160 17.14 21.39 -15.29
N GLN A 161 16.67 22.19 -14.34
CA GLN A 161 16.31 23.60 -14.58
C GLN A 161 17.50 24.47 -14.98
N ALA A 162 18.70 24.21 -14.46
CA ALA A 162 19.94 24.88 -14.88
C ALA A 162 20.42 24.44 -16.27
N LYS A 163 20.13 23.20 -16.67
CA LYS A 163 20.45 22.66 -18.00
C LYS A 163 19.41 23.01 -19.07
N TYR A 164 18.16 23.26 -18.67
CA TYR A 164 17.01 23.45 -19.55
C TYR A 164 16.18 24.74 -19.32
N PRO A 165 16.74 25.93 -19.02
CA PRO A 165 16.04 27.18 -19.28
C PRO A 165 16.26 27.52 -20.76
N LEU A 166 15.75 26.67 -21.67
CA LEU A 166 15.94 26.83 -23.11
C LEU A 166 15.34 28.18 -23.52
N ARG A 167 16.21 29.12 -23.90
CA ARG A 167 15.84 30.51 -24.14
C ARG A 167 15.62 30.78 -25.62
N ASN A 168 14.73 31.74 -25.90
CA ASN A 168 14.61 32.32 -27.23
C ASN A 168 15.89 33.13 -27.56
N PHE A 169 16.16 33.33 -28.85
CA PHE A 169 17.29 34.15 -29.26
C PHE A 169 16.98 35.63 -29.01
N GLU A 170 17.91 36.35 -28.39
CA GLU A 170 17.71 37.77 -28.01
C GLU A 170 17.56 38.71 -29.22
N SER A 171 18.02 38.30 -30.40
CA SER A 171 17.90 39.08 -31.64
C SER A 171 18.04 38.19 -32.88
N LEU A 172 17.48 38.64 -34.00
CA LEU A 172 17.66 38.00 -35.31
C LEU A 172 19.15 37.90 -35.69
N ASN A 173 19.97 38.88 -35.33
CA ASN A 173 21.41 38.82 -35.60
C ASN A 173 22.10 37.68 -34.83
N LYS A 174 21.75 37.45 -33.55
CA LYS A 174 22.26 36.31 -32.79
C LYS A 174 21.80 34.98 -33.40
N LEU A 175 20.52 34.88 -33.78
CA LEU A 175 19.98 33.69 -34.45
C LEU A 175 20.66 33.41 -35.79
N GLN A 176 20.81 34.40 -36.66
CA GLN A 176 21.48 34.27 -37.96
C GLN A 176 22.94 33.85 -37.82
N LEU A 177 23.70 34.45 -36.88
CA LEU A 177 25.08 34.06 -36.62
C LEU A 177 25.17 32.60 -36.12
N TRP A 178 24.30 32.22 -35.18
CA TRP A 178 24.27 30.88 -34.60
C TRP A 178 23.86 29.79 -35.62
N ALA A 179 22.82 30.04 -36.42
CA ALA A 179 22.40 29.14 -37.49
C ALA A 179 23.49 29.02 -38.58
N SER A 180 24.24 30.09 -38.82
CA SER A 180 25.37 30.08 -39.77
C SER A 180 26.58 29.30 -39.28
N SER A 181 26.80 29.16 -37.97
CA SER A 181 27.88 28.37 -37.40
C SER A 181 27.54 26.89 -37.22
N HIS A 182 26.25 26.54 -37.17
CA HIS A 182 25.76 25.18 -36.90
C HIS A 182 25.23 24.42 -38.12
N LYS A 183 25.61 24.85 -39.33
CA LYS A 183 25.20 24.22 -40.60
C LYS A 183 25.54 22.73 -40.62
N GLN A 184 24.63 21.95 -41.19
CA GLN A 184 24.81 20.51 -41.40
C GLN A 184 25.10 20.22 -42.88
N THR A 185 25.52 19.00 -43.18
CA THR A 185 25.61 18.50 -44.56
C THR A 185 24.21 18.31 -45.13
N GLU A 186 23.98 18.69 -46.39
CA GLU A 186 22.76 18.40 -47.15
C GLU A 186 22.69 16.92 -47.54
N TYR A 187 21.48 16.31 -47.48
CA TYR A 187 21.24 14.94 -47.92
C TYR A 187 20.04 14.84 -48.87
N SER A 188 20.12 13.92 -49.84
CA SER A 188 19.06 13.73 -50.85
C SER A 188 17.85 12.92 -50.37
N TYR A 189 17.89 12.34 -49.17
CA TYR A 189 16.82 11.53 -48.59
C TYR A 189 16.21 12.22 -47.36
N ALA A 190 14.88 12.19 -47.26
CA ALA A 190 14.15 12.91 -46.21
C ALA A 190 14.52 12.45 -44.78
N ASP A 191 14.75 11.16 -44.56
CA ASP A 191 15.11 10.63 -43.24
C ASP A 191 16.47 11.15 -42.76
N ASP A 192 17.49 11.10 -43.64
CA ASP A 192 18.83 11.65 -43.37
C ASP A 192 18.76 13.16 -43.15
N GLN A 193 18.00 13.86 -43.98
CA GLN A 193 17.80 15.31 -43.88
C GLN A 193 17.10 15.68 -42.57
N TYR A 194 16.13 14.91 -42.07
CA TYR A 194 15.51 15.15 -40.77
C TYR A 194 16.49 14.88 -39.60
N ALA A 195 17.36 13.87 -39.75
CA ALA A 195 18.47 13.66 -38.81
C ALA A 195 19.50 14.81 -38.80
N THR A 196 19.55 15.68 -39.83
CA THR A 196 20.31 16.95 -39.76
C THR A 196 19.61 17.98 -38.89
N ALA A 197 18.30 18.17 -39.05
CA ALA A 197 17.52 19.13 -38.26
C ALA A 197 17.54 18.76 -36.77
N LEU A 198 17.44 17.46 -36.44
CA LEU A 198 17.59 16.95 -35.07
C LEU A 198 18.98 17.22 -34.47
N ARG A 199 20.05 17.21 -35.29
CA ARG A 199 21.40 17.62 -34.84
C ARG A 199 21.48 19.10 -34.53
N VAL A 200 20.85 19.96 -35.33
CA VAL A 200 20.76 21.41 -35.05
C VAL A 200 19.97 21.66 -33.77
N GLN A 201 18.82 21.02 -33.58
CA GLN A 201 18.05 21.10 -32.34
C GLN A 201 18.87 20.65 -31.12
N LYS A 202 19.61 19.55 -31.21
CA LYS A 202 20.47 19.07 -30.12
C LYS A 202 21.59 20.08 -29.79
N ALA A 203 22.25 20.63 -30.80
CA ALA A 203 23.29 21.66 -30.60
C ALA A 203 22.71 22.92 -29.96
N ALA A 204 21.51 23.34 -30.37
CA ALA A 204 20.81 24.47 -29.75
C ALA A 204 20.53 24.21 -28.26
N MET A 205 20.06 23.01 -27.91
CA MET A 205 19.85 22.63 -26.51
C MET A 205 21.15 22.63 -25.71
N GLU A 206 22.28 22.22 -26.30
CA GLU A 206 23.61 22.25 -25.66
C GLU A 206 24.11 23.68 -25.43
N ASP A 207 23.77 24.64 -26.30
CA ASP A 207 24.00 26.08 -26.13
C ASP A 207 22.89 26.80 -25.30
N GLY A 208 21.88 26.04 -24.85
CA GLY A 208 20.74 26.50 -24.04
C GLY A 208 19.69 27.31 -24.78
N TYR A 209 19.57 27.17 -26.10
CA TYR A 209 18.54 27.79 -26.94
C TYR A 209 17.37 26.84 -27.26
N LEU A 210 16.18 27.39 -27.41
CA LEU A 210 15.02 26.66 -27.92
C LEU A 210 15.01 26.70 -29.46
N VAL A 211 15.18 25.53 -30.08
CA VAL A 211 15.04 25.30 -31.53
C VAL A 211 14.24 24.02 -31.75
N SER A 212 13.31 24.05 -32.70
CA SER A 212 12.50 22.89 -33.08
C SER A 212 12.88 22.39 -34.47
N ALA A 213 13.21 21.10 -34.61
CA ALA A 213 13.23 20.43 -35.90
C ALA A 213 11.80 20.09 -36.33
N CYS A 214 11.41 20.46 -37.54
CA CYS A 214 10.03 20.33 -38.00
C CYS A 214 9.93 20.00 -39.50
N ILE A 215 8.78 19.41 -39.86
CA ILE A 215 8.41 19.06 -41.24
C ILE A 215 7.22 19.93 -41.61
N SER A 216 7.43 20.83 -42.56
CA SER A 216 6.41 21.73 -43.09
C SER A 216 5.93 21.25 -44.46
N TRP A 217 4.63 21.40 -44.76
CA TRP A 217 4.04 20.93 -46.01
C TRP A 217 3.81 22.10 -46.97
N GLY A 218 4.48 22.07 -48.12
CA GLY A 218 4.30 23.01 -49.21
C GLY A 218 2.95 22.81 -49.89
N HIS A 219 1.93 23.56 -49.47
CA HIS A 219 0.59 23.51 -50.09
C HIS A 219 0.57 23.91 -51.57
N ALA A 220 1.59 24.61 -52.05
CA ALA A 220 1.67 25.12 -53.43
C ALA A 220 2.33 24.15 -54.42
N ASP A 221 3.18 23.25 -53.95
CA ASP A 221 4.05 22.40 -54.77
C ASP A 221 3.95 20.90 -54.44
N GLY A 222 3.35 20.55 -53.29
CA GLY A 222 3.14 19.17 -52.85
C GLY A 222 4.36 18.54 -52.17
N TYR A 223 5.41 19.31 -51.89
CA TYR A 223 6.62 18.81 -51.23
C TYR A 223 6.58 19.01 -49.71
N SER A 224 7.30 18.15 -48.99
CA SER A 224 7.58 18.35 -47.56
C SER A 224 8.98 18.95 -47.38
N TYR A 225 9.06 20.01 -46.59
CA TYR A 225 10.27 20.73 -46.27
C TYR A 225 10.71 20.44 -44.84
N ILE A 226 11.98 20.07 -44.67
CA ILE A 226 12.60 19.84 -43.37
C ILE A 226 13.35 21.11 -42.99
N LEU A 227 12.96 21.71 -41.88
CA LEU A 227 13.46 23.00 -41.44
C LEU A 227 13.62 23.04 -39.92
N CYS A 228 14.36 24.04 -39.44
CA CYS A 228 14.50 24.37 -38.04
C CYS A 228 13.77 25.68 -37.75
N GLU A 229 13.05 25.76 -36.64
CA GLU A 229 12.33 26.94 -36.18
C GLU A 229 12.85 27.44 -34.83
N ALA A 230 12.88 28.76 -34.64
CA ALA A 230 13.20 29.41 -33.37
C ALA A 230 12.47 30.76 -33.23
N MET A 231 12.25 31.19 -31.99
CA MET A 231 11.67 32.50 -31.70
C MET A 231 12.71 33.57 -31.39
N VAL A 232 12.43 34.79 -31.84
CA VAL A 232 13.04 36.04 -31.39
C VAL A 232 11.89 37.01 -31.06
N GLY A 233 11.74 37.39 -29.79
CA GLY A 233 10.59 38.19 -29.34
C GLY A 233 9.28 37.46 -29.64
N THR A 234 8.39 38.11 -30.41
CA THR A 234 7.07 37.59 -30.85
C THR A 234 7.09 37.02 -32.28
N THR A 235 8.27 36.86 -32.90
CA THR A 235 8.39 36.37 -34.28
C THR A 235 9.05 34.99 -34.31
N VAL A 236 8.42 34.05 -35.04
CA VAL A 236 9.01 32.76 -35.40
C VAL A 236 9.81 32.92 -36.69
N TYR A 237 11.03 32.45 -36.65
CA TYR A 237 11.95 32.37 -37.78
C TYR A 237 12.24 30.91 -38.10
N TYR A 238 12.51 30.64 -39.38
CA TYR A 238 12.90 29.33 -39.87
C TYR A 238 14.18 29.37 -40.70
N TRP A 239 14.87 28.25 -40.81
CA TRP A 239 15.98 28.04 -41.75
C TRP A 239 16.11 26.57 -42.12
N PHE A 240 16.76 26.30 -43.25
CA PHE A 240 17.16 24.94 -43.62
C PHE A 240 18.50 24.58 -42.96
N PRO A 241 18.65 23.37 -42.35
CA PRO A 241 19.86 22.96 -41.62
C PRO A 241 21.17 23.12 -42.39
N GLU A 242 21.16 22.91 -43.70
CA GLU A 242 22.32 22.97 -44.58
C GLU A 242 22.70 24.39 -44.99
N THR A 243 21.73 25.31 -45.09
CA THR A 243 22.00 26.69 -45.52
C THR A 243 22.40 27.58 -44.35
N GLY A 244 21.74 27.42 -43.19
CA GLY A 244 21.84 28.34 -42.05
C GLY A 244 21.30 29.75 -42.34
N ILE A 245 20.50 29.94 -43.40
CA ILE A 245 19.94 31.24 -43.80
C ILE A 245 18.57 31.40 -43.14
N VAL A 246 18.46 32.37 -42.22
CA VAL A 246 17.28 32.58 -41.38
C VAL A 246 16.28 33.50 -42.07
N GLN A 247 15.02 33.07 -42.10
CA GLN A 247 13.91 33.73 -42.76
C GLN A 247 12.74 33.86 -41.76
N SER A 248 11.97 34.94 -41.84
CA SER A 248 10.78 35.14 -40.99
C SER A 248 9.64 34.23 -41.46
N TYR A 249 9.02 33.47 -40.56
CA TYR A 249 7.84 32.67 -40.87
C TYR A 249 6.54 33.38 -40.46
N MET A 250 6.43 33.72 -39.18
CA MET A 250 5.24 34.34 -38.59
C MET A 250 5.67 35.48 -37.66
N THR A 251 5.21 36.70 -37.94
CA THR A 251 5.44 37.87 -37.09
C THR A 251 4.26 38.10 -36.15
N ASP A 252 4.48 38.90 -35.10
CA ASP A 252 3.43 39.47 -34.26
C ASP A 252 2.49 38.42 -33.61
N ILE A 253 3.06 37.28 -33.22
CA ILE A 253 2.32 36.22 -32.53
C ILE A 253 1.84 36.76 -31.17
N PRO A 254 0.54 36.68 -30.86
CA PRO A 254 0.01 37.09 -29.56
C PRO A 254 0.64 36.26 -28.44
N VAL A 255 1.12 36.95 -27.41
CA VAL A 255 1.62 36.36 -26.16
C VAL A 255 0.67 36.80 -25.04
N ASP A 256 -0.44 36.06 -24.94
CA ASP A 256 -1.48 36.21 -23.90
C ASP A 256 -1.06 35.53 -22.58
#